data_AF-A0A7S0QHI7-F1
#
_entry.id   AF-A0A7S0QHI7-F1
#
_cell.length_a   1.000
_cell.length_b   1.000
_cell.length_c   1.000
_cell.angle_alpha   90.00
_cell.angle_beta   90.00
_cell.angle_gamma   90.00
#
_symmetry.space_group_name_H-M   'P 1'
#
loop_
_entity.id
_entity.type
_entity.pdbx_description
1 polymer ?
#
loop_
_entity_poly.entity_id
_entity_poly.type
_entity_poly.pdbx_seq_one_letter_code
_entity_poly.pdbx_strand_id
1 'polypeptide(L)'
;MGNSSGACSAWKGPTNGRGAPHGRGVIEWPLEKSGDREEGEMVDGVRTGRWVITKPDGSKSEGEIVAGKKEGLWVLTSPDGEVSQQEWRSGDAKRVIDDSDAQVQVAEPTPKKQKVEKPPHPESPSDKAAAAGASAAAAGAGAAADPETSGGAAASASIPAGETSLLGLSAKELKALAASSGVDIVGCVEKEDLIECLLRANVSADKPLLNPAAGLPAAGAAPPASSAPGKVHAAANRWTDVALETFEKRGPIPGLMGQQLVSLEEALANVDLKDKRYYLDTAKFEVHGENGLSDDEARALYLYSCEWEKREESLYFRLNAALRDRDRSKAGAFVPFTKLLCTAMSKIMRPTTGILWRGVGLDLEAPYRLKRGRTIVFWGFTSTTTRMEALDAFIPDDSAPRTLFSISAGLAADLGPYSAYPEAEVLMPAGNVFEVINVKKFSSTLTIVELKATANVLGLPV
;
A
#
# COMPACT_ATOMS: atom_id res chain seq x y z
N MET A 1 5.54 23.56 36.25
CA MET A 1 4.47 23.91 35.31
C MET A 1 5.13 24.31 34.00
N GLY A 2 4.74 23.67 32.90
CA GLY A 2 5.34 23.89 31.57
C GLY A 2 5.17 22.65 30.70
N ASN A 3 3.95 22.13 30.61
CA ASN A 3 3.60 21.07 29.68
C ASN A 3 3.54 21.76 28.31
N SER A 4 4.62 21.70 27.53
CA SER A 4 4.61 22.15 26.14
C SER A 4 3.81 21.14 25.33
N SER A 5 2.49 21.28 25.38
CA SER A 5 1.57 20.62 24.46
C SER A 5 2.08 20.81 23.04
N GLY A 6 2.30 19.69 22.35
CA GLY A 6 2.85 19.59 20.99
C GLY A 6 1.97 20.21 19.90
N ALA A 7 1.71 21.51 20.00
CA ALA A 7 1.06 22.30 18.98
C ALA A 7 1.83 22.12 17.66
N CYS A 8 1.11 21.73 16.61
CA CYS A 8 1.67 21.67 15.27
C CYS A 8 1.99 23.10 14.82
N SER A 9 3.23 23.36 14.40
CA SER A 9 3.67 24.73 14.03
C SER A 9 2.94 25.25 12.80
N ALA A 10 2.47 24.35 11.93
CA ALA A 10 1.88 24.69 10.64
C ALA A 10 0.39 25.08 10.73
N TRP A 11 -0.32 24.69 11.80
CA TRP A 11 -1.76 24.95 11.94
C TRP A 11 -2.06 26.34 12.50
N LYS A 12 -2.89 27.09 11.79
CA LYS A 12 -3.50 28.35 12.20
C LYS A 12 -5.02 28.19 12.28
N GLY A 13 -5.51 27.86 13.46
CA GLY A 13 -6.93 27.67 13.72
C GLY A 13 -7.22 27.31 15.18
N PRO A 14 -8.48 27.00 15.52
CA PRO A 14 -8.83 26.58 16.87
C PRO A 14 -8.22 25.21 17.21
N THR A 15 -8.11 24.95 18.50
CA THR A 15 -7.71 23.64 19.05
C THR A 15 -8.71 23.20 20.10
N ASN A 16 -8.84 21.89 20.31
CA ASN A 16 -9.65 21.34 21.39
C ASN A 16 -8.93 21.45 22.75
N GLY A 17 -9.57 21.01 23.84
CA GLY A 17 -8.99 21.05 25.19
C GLY A 17 -7.70 20.23 25.39
N ARG A 18 -7.31 19.40 24.41
CA ARG A 18 -6.05 18.63 24.39
C ARG A 18 -4.96 19.30 23.54
N GLY A 19 -5.25 20.45 22.93
CA GLY A 19 -4.34 21.16 22.03
C GLY A 19 -4.28 20.58 20.61
N ALA A 20 -5.17 19.63 20.26
CA ALA A 20 -5.25 19.12 18.90
C ALA A 20 -6.08 20.08 18.02
N PRO A 21 -5.69 20.33 16.77
CA PRO A 21 -6.48 21.14 15.83
C PRO A 21 -7.96 20.72 15.75
N HIS A 22 -8.87 21.69 15.87
CA HIS A 22 -10.31 21.41 15.85
C HIS A 22 -11.07 22.63 15.30
N GLY A 23 -11.99 22.41 14.38
CA GLY A 23 -12.70 23.44 13.63
C GLY A 23 -12.01 23.85 12.34
N ARG A 24 -12.48 24.95 11.73
CA ARG A 24 -11.90 25.49 10.49
C ARG A 24 -10.60 26.24 10.74
N GLY A 25 -9.63 26.04 9.86
CA GLY A 25 -8.35 26.72 9.94
C GLY A 25 -7.50 26.48 8.69
N VAL A 26 -6.23 26.88 8.80
CA VAL A 26 -5.28 26.91 7.69
C VAL A 26 -4.00 26.19 8.10
N ILE A 27 -3.48 25.32 7.24
CA ILE A 27 -2.12 24.81 7.32
C ILE A 27 -1.26 25.63 6.36
N GLU A 28 -0.16 26.19 6.86
CA GLU A 28 0.83 26.87 6.02
C GLU A 28 2.16 26.15 6.11
N TRP A 29 2.66 25.70 4.95
CA TRP A 29 3.95 25.04 4.84
C TRP A 29 5.06 26.03 4.48
N PRO A 30 6.30 25.83 4.97
CA PRO A 30 7.42 26.70 4.63
C PRO A 30 7.72 26.74 3.12
N LEU A 31 8.10 27.91 2.60
CA LEU A 31 8.40 28.12 1.18
C LEU A 31 9.58 27.29 0.69
N GLU A 32 10.58 27.05 1.54
CA GLU A 32 11.72 26.19 1.23
C GLU A 32 11.36 24.70 1.11
N LYS A 33 10.11 24.32 1.43
CA LYS A 33 9.55 22.98 1.25
C LYS A 33 8.50 22.99 0.14
N SER A 34 7.22 22.92 0.48
CA SER A 34 6.14 23.02 -0.52
C SER A 34 5.66 24.46 -0.72
N GLY A 35 5.68 25.28 0.34
CA GLY A 35 5.03 26.59 0.35
C GLY A 35 3.50 26.51 0.24
N ASP A 36 2.93 25.31 0.33
CA ASP A 36 1.50 25.09 0.17
C ASP A 36 0.71 25.71 1.31
N ARG A 37 -0.46 26.23 0.96
CA ARG A 37 -1.45 26.73 1.91
C ARG A 37 -2.72 25.92 1.77
N GLU A 38 -3.07 25.20 2.83
CA GLU A 38 -4.23 24.32 2.86
C GLU A 38 -5.29 24.87 3.82
N GLU A 39 -6.54 24.95 3.38
CA GLU A 39 -7.66 25.36 4.21
C GLU A 39 -8.69 24.25 4.30
N GLY A 40 -9.25 24.05 5.48
CA GLY A 40 -10.33 23.10 5.67
C GLY A 40 -10.76 22.96 7.11
N GLU A 41 -11.50 21.89 7.38
CA GLU A 41 -12.01 21.57 8.71
C GLU A 41 -11.21 20.43 9.33
N MET A 42 -10.90 20.56 10.61
CA MET A 42 -10.28 19.51 11.41
C MET A 42 -11.19 19.10 12.55
N VAL A 43 -11.18 17.81 12.87
CA VAL A 43 -11.81 17.28 14.09
C VAL A 43 -10.76 16.47 14.83
N ASP A 44 -10.36 16.98 16.00
CA ASP A 44 -9.39 16.33 16.88
C ASP A 44 -8.05 15.98 16.20
N GLY A 45 -7.57 16.87 15.33
CA GLY A 45 -6.34 16.74 14.57
C GLY A 45 -6.50 16.05 13.21
N VAL A 46 -7.66 15.46 12.93
CA VAL A 46 -7.94 14.74 11.68
C VAL A 46 -8.59 15.68 10.67
N ARG A 47 -8.06 15.73 9.44
CA ARG A 47 -8.65 16.49 8.33
C ARG A 47 -10.00 15.88 7.91
N THR A 48 -11.03 16.70 7.78
CA THR A 48 -12.37 16.27 7.35
C THR A 48 -13.09 17.37 6.55
N GLY A 49 -14.10 16.98 5.78
CA GLY A 49 -14.93 17.89 4.99
C GLY A 49 -14.21 18.41 3.73
N ARG A 50 -14.63 19.59 3.25
CA ARG A 50 -14.05 20.20 2.05
C ARG A 50 -12.72 20.87 2.37
N TRP A 51 -11.70 20.56 1.57
CA TRP A 51 -10.36 21.14 1.65
C TRP A 51 -9.98 21.88 0.37
N VAL A 52 -9.20 22.94 0.52
CA VAL A 52 -8.63 23.74 -0.57
C VAL A 52 -7.12 23.85 -0.36
N ILE A 53 -6.34 23.38 -1.32
CA ILE A 53 -4.88 23.42 -1.31
C ILE A 53 -4.44 24.44 -2.37
N THR A 54 -3.70 25.45 -1.98
CA THR A 54 -3.13 26.47 -2.88
C THR A 54 -1.62 26.36 -2.86
N LYS A 55 -0.99 26.19 -4.03
CA LYS A 55 0.47 26.13 -4.16
C LYS A 55 1.06 27.52 -4.39
N PRO A 56 2.38 27.71 -4.17
CA PRO A 56 3.05 28.99 -4.44
C PRO A 56 2.97 29.48 -5.88
N ASP A 57 2.87 28.56 -6.84
CA ASP A 57 2.71 28.88 -8.27
C ASP A 57 1.32 29.43 -8.61
N GLY A 58 0.38 29.46 -7.66
CA GLY A 58 -0.99 29.92 -7.84
C GLY A 58 -1.98 28.81 -8.21
N SER A 59 -1.51 27.59 -8.47
CA SER A 59 -2.38 26.44 -8.71
C SER A 59 -3.19 26.11 -7.45
N LYS A 60 -4.42 25.64 -7.67
CA LYS A 60 -5.38 25.31 -6.62
C LYS A 60 -5.91 23.92 -6.82
N SER A 61 -6.20 23.22 -5.74
CA SER A 61 -6.98 21.99 -5.78
C SER A 61 -7.96 21.93 -4.64
N GLU A 62 -9.16 21.42 -4.90
CA GLU A 62 -10.21 21.32 -3.91
C GLU A 62 -11.00 20.03 -4.03
N GLY A 63 -11.44 19.50 -2.90
CA GLY A 63 -12.20 18.26 -2.83
C GLY A 63 -12.58 17.89 -1.41
N GLU A 64 -13.12 16.69 -1.22
CA GLU A 64 -13.46 16.18 0.10
C GLU A 64 -12.33 15.35 0.71
N ILE A 65 -12.19 15.49 2.03
CA ILE A 65 -11.36 14.64 2.87
C ILE A 65 -12.26 13.97 3.90
N VAL A 66 -12.15 12.65 4.02
CA VAL A 66 -12.87 11.84 4.99
C VAL A 66 -11.84 11.05 5.79
N ALA A 67 -11.86 11.21 7.13
CA ALA A 67 -10.92 10.57 8.05
C ALA A 67 -9.45 10.74 7.62
N GLY A 68 -9.05 11.97 7.26
CA GLY A 68 -7.68 12.28 6.83
C GLY A 68 -7.34 11.88 5.39
N LYS A 69 -8.22 11.19 4.66
CA LYS A 69 -7.96 10.69 3.30
C LYS A 69 -8.78 11.44 2.26
N LYS A 70 -8.17 11.75 1.12
CA LYS A 70 -8.87 12.32 -0.04
C LYS A 70 -9.93 11.34 -0.54
N GLU A 71 -11.14 11.85 -0.76
CA GLU A 71 -12.29 11.09 -1.23
C GLU A 71 -13.03 11.86 -2.32
N GLY A 72 -13.64 11.13 -3.26
CA GLY A 72 -14.46 11.70 -4.31
C GLY A 72 -13.69 12.49 -5.36
N LEU A 73 -14.38 13.42 -6.01
CA LEU A 73 -13.80 14.24 -7.08
C LEU A 73 -13.01 15.41 -6.49
N TRP A 74 -11.76 15.52 -6.92
CA TRP A 74 -10.90 16.66 -6.68
C TRP A 74 -10.79 17.50 -7.94
N VAL A 75 -11.09 18.78 -7.84
CA VAL A 75 -10.95 19.75 -8.92
C VAL A 75 -9.58 20.40 -8.81
N LEU A 76 -8.80 20.39 -9.87
CA LEU A 76 -7.48 20.99 -9.96
C LEU A 76 -7.56 22.16 -10.93
N THR A 77 -7.11 23.33 -10.50
CA THR A 77 -7.01 24.55 -11.31
C THR A 77 -5.53 24.93 -11.41
N SER A 78 -5.01 24.97 -12.63
CA SER A 78 -3.64 25.40 -12.90
C SER A 78 -3.47 26.92 -12.72
N PRO A 79 -2.23 27.45 -12.70
CA PRO A 79 -2.00 28.89 -12.58
C PRO A 79 -2.56 29.72 -13.75
N ASP A 80 -2.65 29.12 -14.94
CA ASP A 80 -3.25 29.70 -16.15
C ASP A 80 -4.77 29.49 -16.24
N GLY A 81 -5.37 28.78 -15.29
CA GLY A 81 -6.82 28.63 -15.15
C GLY A 81 -7.42 27.42 -15.85
N GLU A 82 -6.60 26.51 -16.38
CA GLU A 82 -7.03 25.20 -16.88
C GLU A 82 -7.58 24.38 -15.71
N VAL A 83 -8.73 23.73 -15.93
CA VAL A 83 -9.41 22.93 -14.92
C VAL A 83 -9.40 21.48 -15.32
N SER A 84 -8.97 20.62 -14.40
CA SER A 84 -9.07 19.16 -14.56
C SER A 84 -9.67 18.55 -13.31
N GLN A 85 -10.16 17.32 -13.40
CA GLN A 85 -10.69 16.60 -12.26
C GLN A 85 -9.95 15.29 -12.05
N GLN A 86 -9.85 14.86 -10.80
CA GLN A 86 -9.28 13.57 -10.44
C GLN A 86 -10.18 12.88 -9.42
N GLU A 87 -10.55 11.63 -9.68
CA GLU A 87 -11.30 10.82 -8.72
C GLU A 87 -10.34 10.17 -7.71
N TRP A 88 -10.64 10.33 -6.43
CA TRP A 88 -9.91 9.76 -5.30
C TRP A 88 -10.81 8.81 -4.51
N ARG A 89 -10.22 7.72 -4.03
CA ARG A 89 -10.89 6.80 -3.10
C ARG A 89 -9.89 6.34 -2.05
N SER A 90 -10.19 6.57 -0.78
CA SER A 90 -9.36 6.20 0.36
C SER A 90 -7.91 6.70 0.25
N GLY A 91 -7.69 7.87 -0.35
CA GLY A 91 -6.36 8.43 -0.56
C GLY A 91 -5.62 7.96 -1.82
N ASP A 92 -6.22 7.06 -2.62
CA ASP A 92 -5.67 6.64 -3.91
C ASP A 92 -6.36 7.37 -5.06
N ALA A 93 -5.56 7.98 -5.94
CA ALA A 93 -6.06 8.48 -7.22
C ALA A 93 -6.46 7.32 -8.15
N LYS A 94 -7.64 7.42 -8.77
CA LYS A 94 -8.19 6.39 -9.66
C LYS A 94 -8.21 6.80 -11.13
N ARG A 95 -8.70 8.00 -11.44
CA ARG A 95 -8.83 8.47 -12.83
C ARG A 95 -8.65 9.98 -12.93
N VAL A 96 -7.90 10.44 -13.93
CA VAL A 96 -7.86 11.85 -14.34
C VAL A 96 -8.93 12.04 -15.42
N ILE A 97 -9.80 13.03 -15.22
CA ILE A 97 -10.81 13.47 -16.18
C ILE A 97 -10.33 14.82 -16.70
N ASP A 98 -9.94 14.83 -17.96
CA ASP A 98 -9.53 16.04 -18.68
C ASP A 98 -10.78 16.70 -19.31
N ASP A 99 -10.71 18.01 -19.53
CA ASP A 99 -11.80 18.87 -20.00
C ASP A 99 -12.33 18.45 -21.39
N SER A 100 -11.58 17.62 -22.12
CA SER A 100 -12.03 17.02 -23.40
C SER A 100 -13.20 16.02 -23.27
N ASP A 101 -13.47 15.50 -22.06
CA ASP A 101 -14.62 14.62 -21.75
C ASP A 101 -15.69 15.31 -20.87
N ALA A 102 -15.48 16.57 -20.47
CA ALA A 102 -16.36 17.27 -19.53
C ALA A 102 -17.53 17.97 -20.26
N GLN A 103 -18.66 17.29 -20.42
CA GLN A 103 -19.94 18.02 -20.44
C GLN A 103 -20.19 18.59 -19.05
N VAL A 104 -19.85 19.86 -18.91
CA VAL A 104 -20.06 20.70 -17.73
C VAL A 104 -21.51 20.63 -17.26
N GLN A 105 -21.74 20.03 -16.09
CA GLN A 105 -22.86 20.41 -15.22
C GLN A 105 -22.29 21.17 -14.01
N VAL A 106 -22.19 22.49 -14.14
CA VAL A 106 -22.12 23.36 -12.96
C VAL A 106 -23.50 23.29 -12.30
N ALA A 107 -23.61 22.58 -11.18
CA ALA A 107 -24.75 22.73 -10.30
C ALA A 107 -24.67 24.13 -9.68
N GLU A 108 -25.50 25.06 -10.18
CA GLU A 108 -25.72 26.34 -9.53
C GLU A 108 -26.10 26.11 -8.05
N PRO A 109 -25.62 26.94 -7.12
CA PRO A 109 -25.99 26.83 -5.72
C PRO A 109 -27.49 27.11 -5.59
N THR A 110 -28.27 26.08 -5.26
CA THR A 110 -29.68 26.25 -4.94
C THR A 110 -29.80 27.11 -3.69
N PRO A 111 -30.49 28.26 -3.72
CA PRO A 111 -30.66 29.08 -2.53
C PRO A 111 -31.49 28.31 -1.51
N LYS A 112 -30.85 27.90 -0.39
CA LYS A 112 -31.54 27.32 0.76
C LYS A 112 -32.53 28.35 1.31
N LYS A 113 -33.83 28.13 1.06
CA LYS A 113 -34.90 28.88 1.73
C LYS A 113 -34.76 28.67 3.24
N GLN A 114 -34.51 29.77 3.95
CA GLN A 114 -34.61 29.86 5.40
C GLN A 114 -36.00 29.39 5.84
N LYS A 115 -36.06 28.30 6.63
CA LYS A 115 -37.26 27.97 7.40
C LYS A 115 -37.19 28.79 8.69
N VAL A 116 -37.95 29.86 8.73
CA VAL A 116 -38.16 30.70 9.90
C VAL A 116 -38.84 29.87 11.00
N GLU A 117 -38.18 29.74 12.15
CA GLU A 117 -38.81 29.32 13.41
C GLU A 117 -39.67 30.46 13.98
N LYS A 118 -40.79 30.11 14.62
CA LYS A 118 -41.44 30.92 15.66
C LYS A 118 -41.96 29.99 16.79
N PRO A 119 -41.97 30.44 18.08
CA PRO A 119 -41.80 29.60 19.27
C PRO A 119 -43.15 29.39 20.05
N PRO A 120 -43.20 29.00 21.36
CA PRO A 120 -43.75 27.71 21.82
C PRO A 120 -45.00 27.77 22.75
N HIS A 121 -45.55 26.57 23.03
CA HIS A 121 -46.39 26.12 24.18
C HIS A 121 -47.89 26.54 24.28
N PRO A 122 -48.78 25.76 24.99
CA PRO A 122 -48.54 24.92 26.18
C PRO A 122 -49.20 23.49 26.26
N GLU A 123 -48.84 22.82 27.37
CA GLU A 123 -49.11 21.50 28.02
C GLU A 123 -50.51 20.82 27.87
N SER A 124 -50.60 19.48 27.61
CA SER A 124 -50.74 18.26 28.50
C SER A 124 -52.21 17.94 28.93
N PRO A 125 -52.61 16.74 29.47
CA PRO A 125 -51.90 15.49 29.83
C PRO A 125 -52.63 14.12 29.54
N SER A 126 -52.03 13.02 30.04
CA SER A 126 -52.58 11.66 30.40
C SER A 126 -52.64 10.57 29.30
N ASP A 127 -52.40 9.27 29.54
CA ASP A 127 -52.15 8.46 30.74
C ASP A 127 -51.56 7.07 30.33
N LYS A 128 -50.68 6.47 31.16
CA LYS A 128 -50.52 5.03 31.59
C LYS A 128 -50.49 3.88 30.54
N ALA A 129 -49.89 2.71 30.74
CA ALA A 129 -49.02 2.04 31.72
C ALA A 129 -48.63 0.66 31.08
N ALA A 130 -47.38 0.21 31.20
CA ALA A 130 -46.92 -0.97 31.96
C ALA A 130 -47.03 -2.39 31.34
N ALA A 131 -45.89 -3.12 31.48
CA ALA A 131 -45.71 -4.57 31.70
C ALA A 131 -46.05 -5.55 30.56
N ALA A 132 -45.55 -6.79 30.45
CA ALA A 132 -44.38 -7.55 30.93
C ALA A 132 -44.50 -8.99 30.35
N GLY A 133 -43.37 -9.70 30.17
CA GLY A 133 -43.23 -11.17 30.07
C GLY A 133 -43.59 -11.83 28.73
N ALA A 134 -43.18 -13.04 28.37
CA ALA A 134 -42.17 -14.02 28.81
C ALA A 134 -42.33 -15.25 27.87
N SER A 135 -41.34 -16.18 27.86
CA SER A 135 -41.40 -17.59 27.37
C SER A 135 -41.31 -17.83 25.85
N ALA A 136 -40.37 -18.59 25.23
CA ALA A 136 -39.70 -19.89 25.47
C ALA A 136 -40.27 -21.07 24.64
N ALA A 137 -39.36 -22.02 24.31
CA ALA A 137 -39.50 -23.36 23.67
C ALA A 137 -39.29 -23.41 22.13
N ALA A 138 -38.18 -24.00 21.60
CA ALA A 138 -37.84 -25.44 21.42
C ALA A 138 -38.54 -26.05 20.19
N ALA A 139 -38.06 -27.02 19.41
CA ALA A 139 -36.81 -27.76 19.16
C ALA A 139 -37.07 -28.58 17.87
N GLY A 140 -36.05 -29.13 17.20
CA GLY A 140 -36.26 -30.14 16.15
C GLY A 140 -35.00 -30.49 15.35
N ALA A 141 -34.56 -31.74 15.50
CA ALA A 141 -33.34 -32.33 14.94
C ALA A 141 -33.63 -33.42 13.88
N GLY A 142 -32.59 -33.82 13.14
CA GLY A 142 -32.47 -35.06 12.34
C GLY A 142 -31.59 -34.81 11.09
N ALA A 143 -30.32 -35.26 10.98
CA ALA A 143 -29.77 -36.62 10.80
C ALA A 143 -30.28 -37.33 9.53
N ALA A 144 -29.54 -38.04 8.68
CA ALA A 144 -28.11 -38.30 8.39
C ALA A 144 -28.05 -39.15 7.09
N ALA A 145 -26.85 -39.34 6.52
CA ALA A 145 -26.36 -40.51 5.74
C ALA A 145 -26.28 -40.48 4.18
N ASP A 146 -25.02 -40.54 3.70
CA ASP A 146 -24.49 -41.21 2.46
C ASP A 146 -24.69 -42.76 2.53
N PRO A 147 -24.14 -43.66 1.64
CA PRO A 147 -23.20 -43.54 0.50
C PRO A 147 -23.49 -44.47 -0.72
N GLU A 148 -22.66 -44.45 -1.78
CA GLU A 148 -21.88 -45.62 -2.29
C GLU A 148 -21.34 -45.50 -3.74
N THR A 149 -20.33 -46.34 -3.98
CA THR A 149 -19.22 -46.39 -4.93
C THR A 149 -19.39 -47.38 -6.09
N SER A 150 -18.60 -47.23 -7.17
CA SER A 150 -17.95 -48.26 -8.05
C SER A 150 -17.81 -47.70 -9.49
N GLY A 151 -16.83 -47.97 -10.36
CA GLY A 151 -15.69 -48.90 -10.42
C GLY A 151 -15.60 -49.48 -11.85
N GLY A 152 -14.46 -49.39 -12.56
CA GLY A 152 -14.18 -50.21 -13.75
C GLY A 152 -13.26 -49.62 -14.86
N ALA A 153 -12.09 -50.25 -15.06
CA ALA A 153 -11.15 -50.12 -16.20
C ALA A 153 -11.61 -51.03 -17.39
N ALA A 154 -11.11 -51.05 -18.65
CA ALA A 154 -9.80 -50.74 -19.25
C ALA A 154 -9.87 -50.68 -20.81
N ALA A 155 -8.78 -50.16 -21.42
CA ALA A 155 -8.14 -50.52 -22.71
C ALA A 155 -8.44 -49.78 -24.06
N SER A 156 -7.45 -48.94 -24.45
CA SER A 156 -6.74 -48.84 -25.74
C SER A 156 -7.48 -48.52 -27.07
N ALA A 157 -7.28 -47.29 -27.57
CA ALA A 157 -6.86 -47.00 -28.97
C ALA A 157 -6.42 -45.53 -29.10
N SER A 158 -5.26 -45.30 -29.72
CA SER A 158 -4.65 -43.98 -29.94
C SER A 158 -5.16 -43.32 -31.24
N ILE A 159 -5.58 -42.06 -31.17
CA ILE A 159 -5.57 -41.06 -32.25
C ILE A 159 -5.24 -39.69 -31.59
N PRO A 160 -4.30 -38.87 -32.10
CA PRO A 160 -3.91 -37.63 -31.45
C PRO A 160 -4.89 -36.50 -31.80
N ALA A 161 -5.51 -35.90 -30.79
CA ALA A 161 -6.19 -34.61 -30.92
C ALA A 161 -5.45 -33.62 -30.03
N GLY A 162 -4.82 -32.62 -30.64
CA GLY A 162 -4.14 -31.56 -29.90
C GLY A 162 -5.17 -30.73 -29.13
N GLU A 163 -4.94 -30.55 -27.83
CA GLU A 163 -5.64 -29.55 -27.02
C GLU A 163 -5.48 -28.19 -27.70
N THR A 164 -6.57 -27.66 -28.25
CA THR A 164 -6.55 -26.27 -28.71
C THR A 164 -6.68 -25.39 -27.48
N SER A 165 -5.57 -24.81 -27.02
CA SER A 165 -5.59 -23.91 -25.86
C SER A 165 -6.46 -22.69 -26.13
N LEU A 166 -7.24 -22.24 -25.14
CA LEU A 166 -8.02 -20.99 -25.20
C LEU A 166 -7.13 -19.78 -25.57
N LEU A 167 -5.83 -19.83 -25.22
CA LEU A 167 -4.84 -18.82 -25.57
C LEU A 167 -4.65 -18.67 -27.09
N GLY A 168 -4.85 -19.76 -27.84
CA GLY A 168 -4.75 -19.79 -29.30
C GLY A 168 -5.95 -19.22 -30.04
N LEU A 169 -7.07 -18.97 -29.36
CA LEU A 169 -8.29 -18.43 -29.97
C LEU A 169 -8.24 -16.91 -30.06
N SER A 170 -8.88 -16.34 -31.08
CA SER A 170 -9.12 -14.90 -31.20
C SER A 170 -10.20 -14.44 -30.21
N ALA A 171 -10.22 -13.14 -29.87
CA ALA A 171 -11.25 -12.56 -29.00
C ALA A 171 -12.67 -12.80 -29.55
N LYS A 172 -12.83 -12.87 -30.89
CA LYS A 172 -14.12 -13.18 -31.54
C LYS A 172 -14.55 -14.62 -31.28
N GLU A 173 -13.63 -15.57 -31.33
CA GLU A 173 -13.89 -16.99 -31.05
C GLU A 173 -14.19 -17.23 -29.57
N LEU A 174 -13.47 -16.55 -28.67
CA LEU A 174 -13.72 -16.62 -27.22
C LEU A 174 -15.11 -16.04 -26.86
N LYS A 175 -15.51 -14.92 -27.45
CA LYS A 175 -16.87 -14.36 -27.26
C LYS A 175 -17.96 -15.30 -27.79
N ALA A 176 -17.73 -15.95 -28.93
CA ALA A 176 -18.66 -16.95 -29.47
C ALA A 176 -18.74 -18.21 -28.58
N LEU A 177 -17.61 -18.64 -28.01
CA LEU A 177 -17.55 -19.76 -27.07
C LEU A 177 -18.26 -19.44 -25.74
N ALA A 178 -18.12 -18.21 -25.24
CA ALA A 178 -18.85 -17.72 -24.08
C ALA A 178 -20.37 -17.69 -24.34
N ALA A 179 -20.80 -17.14 -25.48
CA ALA A 179 -22.21 -17.06 -25.85
C ALA A 179 -22.84 -18.46 -26.03
N SER A 180 -22.16 -19.39 -26.71
CA SER A 180 -22.64 -20.77 -26.90
C SER A 180 -22.60 -21.62 -25.63
N SER A 181 -21.83 -21.19 -24.61
CA SER A 181 -21.74 -21.83 -23.30
C SER A 181 -22.53 -21.10 -22.21
N GLY A 182 -23.25 -20.03 -22.56
CA GLY A 182 -24.08 -19.25 -21.62
C GLY A 182 -23.28 -18.50 -20.54
N VAL A 183 -22.01 -18.17 -20.81
CA VAL A 183 -21.14 -17.46 -19.87
C VAL A 183 -21.30 -15.95 -20.06
N ASP A 184 -21.61 -15.24 -18.97
CA ASP A 184 -21.67 -13.79 -18.95
C ASP A 184 -20.27 -13.19 -19.03
N ILE A 185 -20.08 -12.26 -19.95
CA ILE A 185 -18.80 -11.58 -20.24
C ILE A 185 -18.93 -10.05 -20.14
N VAL A 186 -19.98 -9.56 -19.46
CA VAL A 186 -20.14 -8.12 -19.20
C VAL A 186 -18.94 -7.60 -18.40
N GLY A 187 -18.27 -6.57 -18.94
CA GLY A 187 -17.08 -5.96 -18.35
C GLY A 187 -15.74 -6.56 -18.79
N CYS A 188 -15.73 -7.64 -19.59
CA CYS A 188 -14.50 -8.14 -20.21
C CYS A 188 -14.14 -7.25 -21.41
N VAL A 189 -13.05 -6.50 -21.31
CA VAL A 189 -12.62 -5.56 -22.35
C VAL A 189 -11.51 -6.19 -23.20
N GLU A 190 -10.58 -6.90 -22.56
CA GLU A 190 -9.41 -7.48 -23.21
C GLU A 190 -9.56 -8.98 -23.49
N LYS A 191 -8.69 -9.52 -24.36
CA LYS A 191 -8.70 -10.95 -24.73
C LYS A 191 -8.45 -11.84 -23.53
N GLU A 192 -7.57 -11.41 -22.63
CA GLU A 192 -7.15 -12.12 -21.43
C GLU A 192 -8.30 -12.24 -20.43
N ASP A 193 -9.15 -11.20 -20.28
CA ASP A 193 -10.35 -11.22 -19.43
C ASP A 193 -11.34 -12.31 -19.89
N LEU A 194 -11.48 -12.47 -21.21
CA LEU A 194 -12.35 -13.49 -21.80
C LEU A 194 -11.80 -14.90 -21.54
N ILE A 195 -10.48 -15.08 -21.61
CA ILE A 195 -9.82 -16.35 -21.31
C ILE A 195 -10.01 -16.70 -19.82
N GLU A 196 -9.75 -15.75 -18.92
CA GLU A 196 -9.98 -15.90 -17.47
C GLU A 196 -11.45 -16.26 -17.17
N CYS A 197 -12.42 -15.55 -17.75
CA CYS A 197 -13.84 -15.85 -17.54
C CYS A 197 -14.23 -17.24 -18.04
N LEU A 198 -13.72 -17.66 -19.20
CA LEU A 198 -13.99 -19.00 -19.75
C LEU A 198 -13.31 -20.11 -18.95
N LEU A 199 -12.09 -19.88 -18.43
CA LEU A 199 -11.39 -20.80 -17.54
C LEU A 199 -12.12 -20.95 -16.20
N ARG A 200 -12.60 -19.86 -15.60
CA ARG A 200 -13.42 -19.89 -14.38
C ARG A 200 -14.73 -20.65 -14.58
N ALA A 201 -15.34 -20.50 -15.75
CA ALA A 201 -16.54 -21.25 -16.15
C ALA A 201 -16.24 -22.69 -16.61
N ASN A 202 -14.97 -23.12 -16.60
CA ASN A 202 -14.48 -24.43 -16.98
C ASN A 202 -14.92 -24.87 -18.40
N VAL A 203 -14.94 -23.92 -19.34
CA VAL A 203 -15.37 -24.16 -20.73
C VAL A 203 -14.19 -24.65 -21.56
N SER A 204 -14.35 -25.80 -22.23
CA SER A 204 -13.34 -26.35 -23.16
C SER A 204 -13.48 -25.79 -24.58
N ALA A 205 -12.35 -25.59 -25.24
CA ALA A 205 -12.26 -25.17 -26.64
C ALA A 205 -12.77 -26.23 -27.64
N ASP A 206 -12.97 -27.48 -27.20
CA ASP A 206 -13.41 -28.59 -28.07
C ASP A 206 -14.92 -28.55 -28.41
N LYS A 207 -15.67 -27.57 -27.89
CA LYS A 207 -17.10 -27.38 -28.22
C LYS A 207 -17.21 -26.79 -29.64
N PRO A 208 -18.00 -27.39 -30.56
CA PRO A 208 -18.02 -26.98 -31.96
C PRO A 208 -18.59 -25.57 -32.12
N LEU A 209 -17.75 -24.65 -32.60
CA LEU A 209 -18.13 -23.29 -32.97
C LEU A 209 -18.78 -23.28 -34.35
N LEU A 210 -20.05 -22.87 -34.46
CA LEU A 210 -20.68 -22.60 -35.76
C LEU A 210 -20.08 -21.32 -36.36
N ASN A 211 -19.41 -21.48 -37.50
CA ASN A 211 -18.71 -20.42 -38.22
C ASN A 211 -19.68 -19.61 -39.10
N PRO A 212 -19.44 -18.30 -39.29
CA PRO A 212 -19.02 -17.92 -40.64
C PRO A 212 -17.93 -16.82 -40.72
N ALA A 213 -16.95 -17.14 -41.57
CA ALA A 213 -16.28 -16.32 -42.59
C ALA A 213 -15.34 -15.15 -42.18
N ALA A 214 -14.03 -15.47 -42.24
CA ALA A 214 -12.99 -14.97 -43.16
C ALA A 214 -12.57 -13.48 -43.26
N GLY A 215 -11.24 -13.24 -43.13
CA GLY A 215 -10.50 -12.19 -43.87
C GLY A 215 -9.36 -11.47 -43.12
N LEU A 216 -8.09 -11.86 -43.34
CA LEU A 216 -6.82 -11.14 -43.05
C LEU A 216 -6.43 -10.20 -44.24
N PRO A 217 -5.29 -9.46 -44.27
CA PRO A 217 -4.43 -8.83 -43.22
C PRO A 217 -3.92 -7.39 -43.57
N ALA A 218 -3.14 -6.75 -42.68
CA ALA A 218 -1.70 -6.36 -42.88
C ALA A 218 -1.23 -4.97 -42.35
N ALA A 219 -0.13 -5.03 -41.57
CA ALA A 219 1.12 -4.23 -41.54
C ALA A 219 1.15 -2.69 -41.36
N GLY A 220 2.05 -2.23 -40.45
CA GLY A 220 2.92 -1.07 -40.72
C GLY A 220 3.30 -0.13 -39.56
N ALA A 221 4.63 0.03 -39.37
CA ALA A 221 5.37 1.24 -39.00
C ALA A 221 5.77 1.55 -37.53
N ALA A 222 6.93 2.21 -37.45
CA ALA A 222 7.88 2.40 -36.35
C ALA A 222 7.69 3.77 -35.63
N PRO A 223 8.55 4.18 -34.65
CA PRO A 223 8.17 4.90 -33.43
C PRO A 223 8.21 6.44 -33.54
N PRO A 224 7.65 7.15 -32.53
CA PRO A 224 8.22 8.42 -32.06
C PRO A 224 8.53 8.36 -30.55
N ALA A 225 9.75 8.68 -30.14
CA ALA A 225 10.20 10.01 -29.69
C ALA A 225 9.92 10.27 -28.20
N SER A 226 10.97 10.05 -27.39
CA SER A 226 11.42 10.89 -26.26
C SER A 226 10.38 11.78 -25.57
N SER A 227 9.85 11.31 -24.44
CA SER A 227 9.22 12.14 -23.41
C SER A 227 10.09 12.22 -22.14
N ALA A 228 10.01 13.38 -21.50
CA ALA A 228 10.77 13.87 -20.34
C ALA A 228 10.74 12.93 -19.11
N PRO A 229 11.62 13.09 -18.11
CA PRO A 229 11.89 12.07 -17.10
C PRO A 229 10.66 11.84 -16.23
N GLY A 230 9.99 10.72 -16.48
CA GLY A 230 8.94 10.21 -15.60
C GLY A 230 9.52 9.96 -14.21
N LYS A 231 8.73 10.25 -13.18
CA LYS A 231 9.02 9.91 -11.79
C LYS A 231 9.44 8.44 -11.70
N VAL A 232 10.74 8.17 -11.58
CA VAL A 232 11.22 6.87 -11.13
C VAL A 232 10.66 6.70 -9.73
N HIS A 233 9.85 5.67 -9.51
CA HIS A 233 9.15 5.42 -8.26
C HIS A 233 10.12 5.48 -7.07
N ALA A 234 9.85 6.34 -6.09
CA ALA A 234 10.57 6.43 -4.81
C ALA A 234 10.80 5.03 -4.16
N ALA A 235 9.83 4.13 -4.32
CA ALA A 235 9.93 2.72 -3.90
C ALA A 235 11.08 1.96 -4.58
N ALA A 236 11.29 2.15 -5.88
CA ALA A 236 12.37 1.51 -6.65
C ALA A 236 13.77 1.89 -6.13
N ASN A 237 13.93 3.16 -5.72
CA ASN A 237 15.20 3.65 -5.17
C ASN A 237 15.48 3.15 -3.74
N ARG A 238 14.48 2.71 -2.95
CA ARG A 238 14.67 2.19 -1.58
C ARG A 238 15.20 0.76 -1.52
N TRP A 239 15.01 0.00 -2.59
CA TRP A 239 15.29 -1.42 -2.60
C TRP A 239 16.78 -1.77 -2.80
N THR A 240 17.61 -0.82 -3.25
CA THR A 240 19.06 -0.98 -3.49
C THR A 240 19.96 -1.02 -2.25
N ASP A 241 19.43 -0.72 -1.05
CA ASP A 241 20.21 -0.62 0.20
C ASP A 241 20.82 -1.94 0.71
N VAL A 242 20.45 -3.09 0.12
CA VAL A 242 20.99 -4.42 0.50
C VAL A 242 22.45 -4.58 0.13
N ALA A 243 22.99 -3.74 -0.76
CA ALA A 243 24.41 -3.75 -1.13
C ALA A 243 25.36 -3.73 0.09
N LEU A 244 24.92 -3.10 1.18
CA LEU A 244 25.65 -2.96 2.44
C LEU A 244 25.31 -4.04 3.48
N GLU A 245 24.38 -4.95 3.18
CA GLU A 245 24.05 -6.08 4.05
C GLU A 245 25.18 -7.11 4.00
N THR A 246 25.99 -7.14 5.05
CA THR A 246 27.04 -8.16 5.21
C THR A 246 26.50 -9.58 5.40
N PHE A 247 25.20 -9.73 5.67
CA PHE A 247 24.50 -10.99 6.00
C PHE A 247 24.99 -11.73 7.24
N GLU A 248 25.99 -11.18 7.94
CA GLU A 248 26.60 -11.77 9.12
C GLU A 248 25.68 -11.61 10.34
N LYS A 249 25.62 -12.66 11.16
CA LYS A 249 25.10 -12.55 12.52
C LYS A 249 26.04 -11.66 13.33
N ARG A 250 25.48 -10.73 14.09
CA ARG A 250 26.19 -9.77 14.95
C ARG A 250 25.68 -9.86 16.39
N GLY A 251 26.42 -9.23 17.30
CA GLY A 251 25.99 -9.04 18.69
C GLY A 251 24.74 -8.15 18.79
N PRO A 252 24.08 -8.14 19.95
CA PRO A 252 22.87 -7.36 20.18
C PRO A 252 23.13 -5.85 20.03
N ILE A 253 22.08 -5.09 19.73
CA ILE A 253 22.12 -3.62 19.80
C ILE A 253 22.02 -3.23 21.27
N PRO A 254 23.03 -2.57 21.85
CA PRO A 254 23.00 -2.15 23.25
C PRO A 254 21.76 -1.31 23.56
N GLY A 255 21.11 -1.60 24.69
CA GLY A 255 19.94 -0.86 25.16
C GLY A 255 18.61 -1.20 24.48
N LEU A 256 18.60 -1.78 23.28
CA LEU A 256 17.35 -1.97 22.52
C LEU A 256 16.31 -2.86 23.23
N MET A 257 16.74 -3.97 23.83
CA MET A 257 15.81 -4.86 24.54
C MET A 257 15.21 -4.22 25.80
N GLY A 258 15.97 -3.36 26.49
CA GLY A 258 15.53 -2.68 27.71
C GLY A 258 14.84 -1.33 27.48
N GLN A 259 14.83 -0.85 26.24
CA GLN A 259 14.26 0.45 25.88
C GLN A 259 12.76 0.49 26.17
N GLN A 260 12.34 1.49 26.95
CA GLN A 260 10.93 1.78 27.19
C GLN A 260 10.32 2.47 25.97
N LEU A 261 9.03 2.24 25.76
CA LEU A 261 8.27 2.95 24.73
C LEU A 261 8.16 4.43 25.13
N VAL A 262 8.39 5.31 24.17
CA VAL A 262 8.40 6.77 24.31
C VAL A 262 7.59 7.39 23.17
N SER A 263 7.27 8.69 23.25
CA SER A 263 6.59 9.37 22.14
C SER A 263 7.48 9.43 20.89
N LEU A 264 6.89 9.72 19.72
CA LEU A 264 7.66 9.85 18.49
C LEU A 264 8.66 11.01 18.55
N GLU A 265 8.28 12.14 19.15
CA GLU A 265 9.20 13.28 19.32
C GLU A 265 10.38 12.93 20.23
N GLU A 266 10.14 12.24 21.35
CA GLU A 266 11.19 11.76 22.25
C GLU A 266 12.08 10.72 21.54
N ALA A 267 11.47 9.83 20.76
CA ALA A 267 12.18 8.78 20.04
C ALA A 267 13.21 9.31 19.03
N LEU A 268 12.94 10.50 18.48
CA LEU A 268 13.79 11.18 17.50
C LEU A 268 14.57 12.36 18.08
N ALA A 269 14.48 12.62 19.39
CA ALA A 269 15.10 13.79 20.02
C ALA A 269 16.62 13.86 19.75
N ASN A 270 17.30 12.72 19.91
CA ASN A 270 18.76 12.60 19.75
C ASN A 270 19.20 12.20 18.34
N VAL A 271 18.28 12.05 17.40
CA VAL A 271 18.61 11.79 16.00
C VAL A 271 18.74 13.14 15.30
N ASP A 272 19.96 13.44 14.88
CA ASP A 272 20.25 14.60 14.04
C ASP A 272 19.69 14.37 12.65
N LEU A 273 18.59 15.03 12.30
CA LEU A 273 17.85 14.87 11.05
C LEU A 273 17.48 16.25 10.52
N LYS A 274 17.86 16.53 9.28
CA LYS A 274 17.53 17.78 8.60
C LYS A 274 16.01 17.92 8.46
N ASP A 275 15.44 19.08 8.74
CA ASP A 275 14.00 19.34 8.57
C ASP A 275 13.07 18.40 9.37
N LYS A 276 13.60 17.75 10.42
CA LYS A 276 12.86 16.82 11.29
C LYS A 276 11.48 17.34 11.72
N ARG A 277 11.38 18.65 12.01
CA ARG A 277 10.13 19.27 12.45
C ARG A 277 9.06 19.29 11.36
N TYR A 278 9.45 19.57 10.11
CA TYR A 278 8.54 19.56 8.97
C TYR A 278 7.92 18.17 8.81
N TYR A 279 8.74 17.12 8.74
CA TYR A 279 8.23 15.75 8.58
C TYR A 279 7.36 15.29 9.76
N LEU A 280 7.72 15.64 11.00
CA LEU A 280 6.88 15.36 12.17
C LEU A 280 5.52 16.05 12.09
N ASP A 281 5.48 17.30 11.64
CA ASP A 281 4.23 18.04 11.47
C ASP A 281 3.39 17.47 10.32
N THR A 282 4.02 17.08 9.19
CA THR A 282 3.34 16.38 8.10
C THR A 282 2.70 15.07 8.58
N ALA A 283 3.45 14.22 9.29
CA ALA A 283 2.93 12.97 9.81
C ALA A 283 1.70 13.16 10.72
N LYS A 284 1.62 14.29 11.46
CA LYS A 284 0.46 14.60 12.31
C LYS A 284 -0.85 14.79 11.55
N PHE A 285 -0.78 15.26 10.30
CA PHE A 285 -1.95 15.52 9.47
C PHE A 285 -2.27 14.40 8.49
N GLU A 286 -1.25 13.62 8.10
CA GLU A 286 -1.36 12.55 7.11
C GLU A 286 -1.83 11.24 7.74
N VAL A 287 -1.45 10.95 8.98
CA VAL A 287 -1.76 9.66 9.59
C VAL A 287 -2.14 9.77 11.07
N HIS A 288 -3.09 8.92 11.47
CA HIS A 288 -3.56 8.78 12.84
C HIS A 288 -3.56 7.30 13.25
N GLY A 289 -3.53 7.07 14.56
CA GLY A 289 -3.59 5.72 15.12
C GLY A 289 -4.95 5.07 14.88
N GLU A 290 -4.95 3.97 14.13
CA GLU A 290 -6.12 3.12 13.90
C GLU A 290 -5.74 1.64 14.08
N ASN A 291 -6.72 0.75 14.13
CA ASN A 291 -6.51 -0.72 14.19
C ASN A 291 -5.58 -1.18 15.35
N GLY A 292 -5.64 -0.48 16.49
CA GLY A 292 -4.85 -0.79 17.69
C GLY A 292 -3.47 -0.12 17.76
N LEU A 293 -3.12 0.70 16.76
CA LEU A 293 -1.95 1.58 16.83
C LEU A 293 -2.26 2.86 17.60
N SER A 294 -1.27 3.36 18.33
CA SER A 294 -1.27 4.75 18.78
C SER A 294 -0.91 5.70 17.64
N ASP A 295 -1.20 6.99 17.84
CA ASP A 295 -0.75 8.05 16.93
C ASP A 295 0.76 8.04 16.70
N ASP A 296 1.56 7.88 17.76
CA ASP A 296 3.02 7.82 17.65
C ASP A 296 3.51 6.62 16.84
N GLU A 297 2.85 5.47 16.99
CA GLU A 297 3.17 4.25 16.26
C GLU A 297 2.82 4.37 14.77
N ALA A 298 1.62 4.88 14.44
CA ALA A 298 1.21 5.11 13.07
C ALA A 298 2.11 6.13 12.36
N ARG A 299 2.46 7.23 13.05
CA ARG A 299 3.37 8.25 12.53
C ARG A 299 4.81 7.76 12.39
N ALA A 300 5.25 6.84 13.24
CA ALA A 300 6.56 6.20 13.08
C ALA A 300 6.62 5.36 11.79
N LEU A 301 5.55 4.63 11.45
CA LEU A 301 5.44 3.89 10.19
C LEU A 301 5.46 4.85 8.99
N TYR A 302 4.67 5.93 9.06
CA TYR A 302 4.62 6.97 8.03
C TYR A 302 6.00 7.60 7.81
N LEU A 303 6.65 8.08 8.86
CA LEU A 303 7.97 8.71 8.75
C LEU A 303 9.04 7.76 8.23
N TYR A 304 9.00 6.48 8.64
CA TYR A 304 9.90 5.48 8.09
C TYR A 304 9.66 5.31 6.58
N SER A 305 8.41 5.36 6.12
CA SER A 305 8.07 5.28 4.70
C SER A 305 8.27 6.58 3.90
N CYS A 306 8.72 7.68 4.50
CA CYS A 306 8.95 8.93 3.78
C CYS A 306 10.30 8.92 3.06
N GLU A 307 10.32 9.35 1.79
CA GLU A 307 11.56 9.76 1.15
C GLU A 307 11.71 11.26 1.37
N TRP A 308 12.86 11.64 1.92
CA TRP A 308 13.17 13.01 2.20
C TRP A 308 13.79 13.65 0.96
N GLU A 309 13.95 14.97 0.97
CA GLU A 309 14.47 15.73 -0.18
C GLU A 309 15.73 15.10 -0.80
N LYS A 310 16.65 14.63 0.05
CA LYS A 310 17.72 13.71 -0.35
C LYS A 310 17.52 12.34 0.27
N ARG A 311 17.72 11.32 -0.56
CA ARG A 311 17.58 9.91 -0.17
C ARG A 311 18.46 9.56 1.03
N GLU A 312 19.73 9.96 1.01
CA GLU A 312 20.71 9.68 2.06
C GLU A 312 20.44 10.42 3.39
N GLU A 313 19.64 11.48 3.34
CA GLU A 313 19.19 12.22 4.52
C GLU A 313 17.91 11.60 5.13
N SER A 314 17.25 10.70 4.41
CA SER A 314 15.98 10.07 4.82
C SER A 314 16.14 9.19 6.06
N LEU A 315 15.10 9.18 6.91
CA LEU A 315 15.09 8.43 8.16
C LEU A 315 15.34 6.93 7.94
N TYR A 316 14.63 6.29 7.01
CA TYR A 316 14.81 4.86 6.74
C TYR A 316 16.25 4.53 6.31
N PHE A 317 16.85 5.39 5.47
CA PHE A 317 18.18 5.16 4.94
C PHE A 317 19.22 5.20 6.05
N ARG A 318 19.17 6.25 6.89
CA ARG A 318 20.10 6.43 8.00
C ARG A 318 19.91 5.39 9.10
N LEU A 319 18.65 5.08 9.45
CA LEU A 319 18.33 4.03 10.41
C LEU A 319 18.87 2.68 9.94
N ASN A 320 18.55 2.27 8.72
CA ASN A 320 18.97 0.98 8.21
C ASN A 320 20.49 0.89 8.06
N ALA A 321 21.17 1.97 7.66
CA ALA A 321 22.63 2.03 7.67
C ALA A 321 23.21 1.80 9.08
N ALA A 322 22.66 2.47 10.10
CA ALA A 322 23.09 2.30 11.49
C ALA A 322 22.82 0.87 12.02
N LEU A 323 21.69 0.25 11.66
CA LEU A 323 21.35 -1.11 12.04
C LEU A 323 22.29 -2.15 11.41
N ARG A 324 22.80 -1.89 10.20
CA ARG A 324 23.74 -2.77 9.47
C ARG A 324 25.19 -2.66 9.97
N ASP A 325 25.54 -1.53 10.59
CA ASP A 325 26.93 -1.25 10.94
C ASP A 325 27.51 -2.27 11.94
N ARG A 326 28.79 -2.59 11.78
CA ARG A 326 29.52 -3.50 12.67
C ARG A 326 29.63 -2.89 14.07
N ASP A 327 29.85 -1.58 14.14
CA ASP A 327 29.86 -0.83 15.38
C ASP A 327 28.42 -0.59 15.85
N ARG A 328 27.99 -1.40 16.82
CA ARG A 328 26.61 -1.36 17.33
C ARG A 328 26.28 -0.07 18.07
N SER A 329 27.28 0.73 18.47
CA SER A 329 27.05 2.02 19.12
C SER A 329 26.40 3.04 18.17
N LYS A 330 26.60 2.92 16.86
CA LYS A 330 26.01 3.81 15.86
C LYS A 330 24.49 3.69 15.76
N ALA A 331 23.93 2.54 16.14
CA ALA A 331 22.48 2.38 16.26
C ALA A 331 21.92 3.06 17.53
N GLY A 332 22.77 3.49 18.47
CA GLY A 332 22.37 3.99 19.78
C GLY A 332 21.37 5.14 19.74
N ALA A 333 21.61 6.16 18.91
CA ALA A 333 20.69 7.30 18.75
C ALA A 333 19.31 6.88 18.22
N PHE A 334 19.25 5.78 17.46
CA PHE A 334 18.04 5.25 16.85
C PHE A 334 17.32 4.20 17.72
N VAL A 335 17.87 3.81 18.88
CA VAL A 335 17.28 2.77 19.72
C VAL A 335 15.83 3.08 20.12
N PRO A 336 15.49 4.29 20.61
CA PRO A 336 14.11 4.64 20.93
C PRO A 336 13.16 4.53 19.74
N PHE A 337 13.55 5.06 18.57
CA PHE A 337 12.75 4.97 17.36
C PHE A 337 12.60 3.53 16.84
N THR A 338 13.67 2.74 16.90
CA THR A 338 13.64 1.32 16.52
C THR A 338 12.66 0.55 17.41
N LYS A 339 12.65 0.82 18.73
CA LYS A 339 11.71 0.21 19.66
C LYS A 339 10.26 0.59 19.32
N LEU A 340 9.99 1.87 19.04
CA LEU A 340 8.67 2.36 18.65
C LEU A 340 8.19 1.69 17.36
N LEU A 341 9.03 1.67 16.32
CA LEU A 341 8.72 1.07 15.01
C LEU A 341 8.48 -0.44 15.10
N CYS A 342 9.35 -1.18 15.81
CA CYS A 342 9.16 -2.62 16.05
C CYS A 342 7.85 -2.90 16.81
N THR A 343 7.49 -2.05 17.77
CA THR A 343 6.23 -2.19 18.54
C THR A 343 5.03 -1.97 17.63
N ALA A 344 5.03 -0.90 16.81
CA ALA A 344 4.01 -0.65 15.80
C ALA A 344 3.85 -1.84 14.85
N MET A 345 4.96 -2.33 14.28
CA MET A 345 4.94 -3.47 13.37
C MET A 345 4.38 -4.74 14.04
N SER A 346 4.73 -5.02 15.29
CA SER A 346 4.22 -6.21 15.99
C SER A 346 2.69 -6.28 16.08
N LYS A 347 2.01 -5.13 16.03
CA LYS A 347 0.55 -5.03 16.07
C LYS A 347 -0.11 -5.25 14.71
N ILE A 348 0.58 -4.89 13.62
CA ILE A 348 0.02 -4.92 12.25
C ILE A 348 0.59 -6.02 11.36
N MET A 349 1.66 -6.70 11.78
CA MET A 349 2.22 -7.82 11.04
C MET A 349 1.20 -8.97 10.94
N ARG A 350 1.06 -9.53 9.75
CA ARG A 350 0.17 -10.65 9.43
C ARG A 350 0.93 -11.69 8.60
N PRO A 351 0.48 -12.96 8.61
CA PRO A 351 1.00 -13.95 7.67
C PRO A 351 0.76 -13.47 6.24
N THR A 352 1.81 -13.42 5.44
CA THR A 352 1.67 -13.03 4.04
C THR A 352 1.17 -14.20 3.21
N THR A 353 0.24 -13.94 2.28
CA THR A 353 -0.19 -14.94 1.31
C THR A 353 0.80 -14.98 0.15
N GLY A 354 1.58 -16.05 0.04
CA GLY A 354 2.50 -16.28 -1.08
C GLY A 354 3.96 -15.88 -0.82
N ILE A 355 4.66 -15.56 -1.90
CA ILE A 355 6.10 -15.24 -1.89
C ILE A 355 6.27 -13.72 -1.80
N LEU A 356 7.12 -13.27 -0.90
CA LEU A 356 7.60 -11.89 -0.89
C LEU A 356 8.83 -11.77 -1.77
N TRP A 357 8.86 -10.75 -2.60
CA TRP A 357 9.96 -10.48 -3.50
C TRP A 357 10.75 -9.24 -3.08
N ARG A 358 12.06 -9.31 -3.28
CA ARG A 358 12.97 -8.16 -3.13
C ARG A 358 14.08 -8.21 -4.17
N GLY A 359 14.12 -7.21 -5.05
CA GLY A 359 15.22 -7.04 -6.01
C GLY A 359 16.37 -6.21 -5.44
N VAL A 360 17.58 -6.50 -5.91
CA VAL A 360 18.81 -5.73 -5.62
C VAL A 360 19.64 -5.64 -6.89
N GLY A 361 20.02 -4.42 -7.28
CA GLY A 361 20.83 -4.14 -8.47
C GLY A 361 22.32 -4.48 -8.35
N LEU A 362 22.67 -5.59 -7.67
CA LEU A 362 24.03 -6.13 -7.56
C LEU A 362 24.00 -7.66 -7.54
N ASP A 363 25.08 -8.30 -7.99
CA ASP A 363 25.33 -9.72 -7.68
C ASP A 363 25.80 -9.84 -6.22
N LEU A 364 24.98 -10.50 -5.41
CA LEU A 364 25.24 -10.75 -4.00
C LEU A 364 25.67 -12.20 -3.73
N GLU A 365 25.56 -13.10 -4.72
CA GLU A 365 25.91 -14.51 -4.54
C GLU A 365 27.40 -14.65 -4.23
N ALA A 366 28.25 -14.19 -5.15
CA ALA A 366 29.69 -14.40 -5.05
C ALA A 366 30.35 -13.59 -3.90
N PRO A 367 30.08 -12.28 -3.74
CA PRO A 367 30.73 -11.48 -2.69
C PRO A 367 30.42 -11.99 -1.29
N TYR A 368 29.20 -12.48 -1.10
CA TYR A 368 28.77 -12.95 0.20
C TYR A 368 28.91 -14.46 0.37
N ARG A 369 29.06 -15.25 -0.70
CA ARG A 369 29.04 -16.74 -0.68
C ARG A 369 27.66 -17.30 -0.30
N LEU A 370 26.60 -16.80 -0.94
CA LEU A 370 25.26 -17.36 -0.74
C LEU A 370 25.22 -18.77 -1.31
N LYS A 371 24.77 -19.74 -0.50
CA LYS A 371 24.64 -21.14 -0.89
C LYS A 371 23.59 -21.83 -0.02
N ARG A 372 22.98 -22.89 -0.55
CA ARG A 372 21.99 -23.69 0.18
C ARG A 372 22.46 -24.07 1.60
N GLY A 373 21.55 -23.97 2.57
CA GLY A 373 21.79 -24.26 3.99
C GLY A 373 22.53 -23.16 4.74
N ARG A 374 22.96 -22.09 4.08
CA ARG A 374 23.59 -20.95 4.76
C ARG A 374 22.52 -20.12 5.49
N THR A 375 22.83 -19.74 6.72
CA THR A 375 22.05 -18.73 7.45
C THR A 375 22.55 -17.32 7.14
N ILE A 376 21.64 -16.40 6.87
CA ILE A 376 21.90 -14.96 6.67
C ILE A 376 20.98 -14.11 7.55
N VAL A 377 21.41 -12.89 7.86
CA VAL A 377 20.61 -11.93 8.65
C VAL A 377 20.43 -10.64 7.87
N PHE A 378 19.21 -10.15 7.78
CA PHE A 378 18.89 -8.81 7.27
C PHE A 378 18.73 -7.88 8.46
N TRP A 379 19.69 -6.97 8.66
CA TRP A 379 19.68 -6.08 9.83
C TRP A 379 18.77 -4.88 9.66
N GLY A 380 18.59 -4.38 8.44
CA GLY A 380 17.64 -3.30 8.15
C GLY A 380 16.20 -3.80 8.07
N PHE A 381 15.26 -2.88 8.26
CA PHE A 381 13.87 -3.07 7.86
C PHE A 381 13.83 -3.23 6.33
N THR A 382 13.08 -4.21 5.87
CA THR A 382 13.20 -4.71 4.49
C THR A 382 11.89 -4.56 3.76
N SER A 383 11.80 -3.56 2.88
CA SER A 383 10.66 -3.42 1.97
C SER A 383 10.62 -4.56 0.95
N THR A 384 9.44 -5.09 0.71
CA THR A 384 9.16 -6.21 -0.19
C THR A 384 7.85 -5.96 -0.95
N THR A 385 7.64 -6.71 -2.02
CA THR A 385 6.42 -6.67 -2.82
C THR A 385 5.85 -8.07 -3.02
N THR A 386 4.53 -8.18 -3.04
CA THR A 386 3.80 -9.39 -3.46
C THR A 386 3.45 -9.35 -4.95
N ARG A 387 3.52 -8.18 -5.59
CA ARG A 387 3.20 -7.96 -7.00
C ARG A 387 4.39 -8.29 -7.89
N MET A 388 4.20 -9.13 -8.89
CA MET A 388 5.25 -9.49 -9.84
C MET A 388 5.60 -8.34 -10.77
N GLU A 389 4.64 -7.49 -11.10
CA GLU A 389 4.81 -6.32 -11.98
C GLU A 389 5.79 -5.31 -11.37
N ALA A 390 5.85 -5.24 -10.04
CA ALA A 390 6.83 -4.42 -9.33
C ALA A 390 8.28 -4.91 -9.55
N LEU A 391 8.47 -6.12 -10.07
CA LEU A 391 9.78 -6.67 -10.43
C LEU A 391 10.31 -6.15 -11.76
N ASP A 392 9.45 -5.61 -12.63
CA ASP A 392 9.86 -5.09 -13.94
C ASP A 392 10.87 -3.94 -13.79
N ALA A 393 10.74 -3.14 -12.73
CA ALA A 393 11.70 -2.11 -12.36
C ALA A 393 13.11 -2.64 -12.04
N PHE A 394 13.25 -3.94 -11.73
CA PHE A 394 14.52 -4.60 -11.44
C PHE A 394 15.04 -5.46 -12.58
N ILE A 395 14.23 -5.71 -13.60
CA ILE A 395 14.63 -6.44 -14.80
C ILE A 395 14.49 -5.50 -16.03
N PRO A 396 15.02 -4.26 -15.99
CA PRO A 396 14.84 -3.33 -17.11
C PRO A 396 15.70 -3.74 -18.31
N ASP A 397 16.90 -4.27 -18.08
CA ASP A 397 17.78 -4.83 -19.11
C ASP A 397 18.67 -5.96 -18.53
N ASP A 398 19.16 -6.83 -19.41
CA ASP A 398 20.05 -7.94 -19.04
C ASP A 398 21.53 -7.50 -18.88
N SER A 399 21.81 -6.20 -18.83
CA SER A 399 23.18 -5.66 -18.94
C SER A 399 23.92 -5.62 -17.60
N ALA A 400 23.20 -5.44 -16.47
CA ALA A 400 23.80 -5.28 -15.14
C ALA A 400 23.55 -6.49 -14.21
N PRO A 401 24.57 -6.92 -13.42
CA PRO A 401 24.40 -7.96 -12.42
C PRO A 401 23.39 -7.59 -11.33
N ARG A 402 22.50 -8.51 -10.99
CA ARG A 402 21.41 -8.31 -10.02
C ARG A 402 21.02 -9.59 -9.29
N THR A 403 20.47 -9.41 -8.10
CA THR A 403 20.00 -10.49 -7.23
C THR A 403 18.52 -10.27 -6.92
N LEU A 404 17.70 -11.29 -7.15
CA LEU A 404 16.31 -11.31 -6.74
C LEU A 404 16.12 -12.30 -5.59
N PHE A 405 15.61 -11.82 -4.46
CA PHE A 405 15.24 -12.67 -3.35
C PHE A 405 13.78 -13.09 -3.48
N SER A 406 13.57 -14.41 -3.51
CA SER A 406 12.28 -15.05 -3.32
C SER A 406 12.19 -15.48 -1.87
N ILE A 407 11.29 -14.87 -1.10
CA ILE A 407 11.18 -15.10 0.34
C ILE A 407 9.88 -15.83 0.60
N SER A 408 9.99 -17.12 0.89
CA SER A 408 8.89 -17.91 1.43
C SER A 408 8.61 -17.41 2.85
N ALA A 409 7.49 -16.70 2.99
CA ALA A 409 7.35 -15.71 4.04
C ALA A 409 6.61 -16.22 5.28
N GLY A 410 7.05 -15.66 6.41
CA GLY A 410 6.36 -15.63 7.68
C GLY A 410 5.55 -14.33 7.83
N LEU A 411 5.65 -13.65 8.96
CA LEU A 411 4.90 -12.41 9.23
C LEU A 411 5.53 -11.16 8.59
N ALA A 412 4.72 -10.29 7.98
CA ALA A 412 5.12 -8.97 7.50
C ALA A 412 4.01 -7.92 7.65
N ALA A 413 4.36 -6.65 7.63
CA ALA A 413 3.43 -5.54 7.84
C ALA A 413 3.02 -4.92 6.50
N ASP A 414 1.73 -4.86 6.22
CA ASP A 414 1.18 -4.02 5.15
C ASP A 414 1.19 -2.56 5.62
N LEU A 415 2.00 -1.72 4.96
CA LEU A 415 2.12 -0.32 5.30
C LEU A 415 1.09 0.57 4.59
N GLY A 416 0.33 0.08 3.61
CA GLY A 416 -0.54 0.90 2.77
C GLY A 416 -1.32 1.99 3.52
N PRO A 417 -2.04 1.66 4.61
CA PRO A 417 -2.81 2.64 5.38
C PRO A 417 -1.97 3.71 6.11
N TYR A 418 -0.68 3.46 6.32
CA TYR A 418 0.23 4.28 7.11
C TYR A 418 1.43 4.78 6.31
N SER A 419 1.50 4.50 5.00
CA SER A 419 2.64 4.85 4.16
C SER A 419 2.46 6.23 3.54
N ALA A 420 3.55 6.95 3.35
CA ALA A 420 3.59 8.16 2.50
C ALA A 420 3.38 7.81 1.01
N TYR A 421 3.49 6.53 0.64
CA TYR A 421 3.27 6.02 -0.70
C TYR A 421 2.36 4.78 -0.58
N PRO A 422 1.04 4.91 -0.78
CA PRO A 422 0.06 3.83 -0.55
C PRO A 422 0.13 2.65 -1.55
N GLU A 423 1.17 2.60 -2.39
CA GLU A 423 1.51 1.42 -3.17
C GLU A 423 1.73 0.21 -2.24
N ALA A 424 1.44 -1.01 -2.71
CA ALA A 424 1.47 -2.27 -1.96
C ALA A 424 2.87 -2.63 -1.40
N GLU A 425 3.34 -1.87 -0.42
CA GLU A 425 4.60 -2.03 0.28
C GLU A 425 4.36 -2.93 1.49
N VAL A 426 4.92 -4.14 1.39
CA VAL A 426 4.97 -5.06 2.51
C VAL A 426 6.34 -4.90 3.18
N LEU A 427 6.36 -4.46 4.43
CA LEU A 427 7.59 -4.26 5.19
C LEU A 427 7.86 -5.46 6.09
N MET A 428 9.03 -6.07 5.92
CA MET A 428 9.54 -7.05 6.86
C MET A 428 10.35 -6.39 7.99
N PRO A 429 10.26 -6.92 9.22
CA PRO A 429 10.96 -6.36 10.36
C PRO A 429 12.48 -6.47 10.22
N ALA A 430 13.19 -5.53 10.86
CA ALA A 430 14.63 -5.58 11.02
C ALA A 430 15.08 -6.83 11.81
N GLY A 431 16.28 -7.33 11.49
CA GLY A 431 16.90 -8.45 12.20
C GLY A 431 16.36 -9.83 11.81
N ASN A 432 15.66 -9.95 10.68
CA ASN A 432 15.18 -11.26 10.21
C ASN A 432 16.35 -12.18 9.84
N VAL A 433 16.23 -13.44 10.26
CA VAL A 433 17.17 -14.52 9.99
C VAL A 433 16.57 -15.45 8.96
N PHE A 434 17.32 -15.71 7.90
CA PHE A 434 16.91 -16.55 6.80
C PHE A 434 17.84 -17.73 6.63
N GLU A 435 17.26 -18.88 6.29
CA GLU A 435 17.98 -19.98 5.66
C GLU A 435 17.92 -19.81 4.14
N VAL A 436 19.07 -19.91 3.47
CA VAL A 436 19.15 -19.97 2.01
C VAL A 436 18.73 -21.37 1.58
N ILE A 437 17.58 -21.47 0.93
CA ILE A 437 17.01 -22.74 0.45
C ILE A 437 17.63 -23.12 -0.90
N ASN A 438 17.75 -22.14 -1.80
CA ASN A 438 18.27 -22.35 -3.13
C ASN A 438 18.98 -21.10 -3.66
N VAL A 439 19.92 -21.31 -4.56
CA VAL A 439 20.59 -20.25 -5.32
C VAL A 439 20.65 -20.70 -6.76
N LYS A 440 20.05 -19.92 -7.66
CA LYS A 440 19.95 -20.25 -9.07
C LYS A 440 20.37 -19.05 -9.91
N LYS A 441 21.41 -19.22 -10.71
CA LYS A 441 21.72 -18.30 -11.82
C LYS A 441 20.73 -18.56 -12.95
N PHE A 442 19.94 -17.55 -13.27
CA PHE A 442 18.95 -17.58 -14.37
C PHE A 442 19.54 -17.04 -15.67
N SER A 443 20.43 -16.05 -15.58
CA SER A 443 21.23 -15.56 -16.71
C SER A 443 22.66 -15.26 -16.24
N SER A 444 23.50 -14.71 -17.13
CA SER A 444 24.83 -14.20 -16.78
C SER A 444 24.77 -13.03 -15.79
N THR A 445 23.63 -12.34 -15.72
CA THR A 445 23.44 -11.12 -14.93
C THR A 445 22.34 -11.24 -13.88
N LEU A 446 21.51 -12.30 -13.88
CA LEU A 446 20.46 -12.51 -12.88
C LEU A 446 20.70 -13.75 -12.03
N THR A 447 20.78 -13.55 -10.72
CA THR A 447 20.73 -14.62 -9.71
C THR A 447 19.44 -14.51 -8.89
N ILE A 448 18.73 -15.63 -8.74
CA ILE A 448 17.61 -15.75 -7.81
C ILE A 448 18.06 -16.54 -6.58
N VAL A 449 17.79 -15.99 -5.40
CA VAL A 449 18.09 -16.59 -4.10
C VAL A 449 16.79 -16.84 -3.38
N GLU A 450 16.50 -18.10 -3.10
CA GLU A 450 15.34 -18.52 -2.34
C GLU A 450 15.67 -18.55 -0.85
N LEU A 451 14.86 -17.86 -0.06
CA LEU A 451 15.01 -17.68 1.37
C LEU A 451 13.78 -18.20 2.11
N LYS A 452 14.02 -18.74 3.30
CA LYS A 452 12.99 -19.07 4.28
C LYS A 452 13.29 -18.34 5.59
N ALA A 453 12.34 -17.56 6.09
CA ALA A 453 12.47 -16.92 7.39
C ALA A 453 12.45 -17.99 8.50
N THR A 454 13.36 -17.88 9.47
CA THR A 454 13.55 -18.89 10.53
C THR A 454 13.56 -18.32 11.95
N ALA A 455 13.98 -17.07 12.13
CA ALA A 455 14.02 -16.39 13.42
C ALA A 455 14.17 -14.87 13.23
N ASN A 456 14.05 -14.10 14.31
CA ASN A 456 14.34 -12.66 14.30
C ASN A 456 15.23 -12.32 15.51
N VAL A 457 16.38 -11.69 15.27
CA VAL A 457 17.36 -11.41 16.33
C VAL A 457 16.96 -10.25 17.25
N LEU A 458 15.91 -9.51 16.91
CA LEU A 458 15.32 -8.45 17.73
C LEU A 458 14.12 -8.94 18.55
N GLY A 459 13.81 -10.25 18.50
CA GLY A 459 12.72 -10.86 19.29
C GLY A 459 11.32 -10.60 18.74
N LEU A 460 11.20 -10.16 17.49
CA LEU A 460 9.91 -10.08 16.80
C LEU A 460 9.44 -11.47 16.34
N PRO A 461 8.13 -11.70 16.24
CA PRO A 461 7.60 -12.96 15.74
C PRO A 461 7.96 -13.14 14.25
N VAL A 462 8.15 -14.40 13.83
CA VAL A 462 8.53 -14.80 12.47
C VAL A 462 7.49 -15.69 11.87
#